data_AF-A0A9P1G6P9-F1
#
_entry.id   AF-A0A9P1G6P9-F1
#
_cell.length_a   1.000
_cell.length_b   1.000
_cell.length_c   1.000
_cell.angle_alpha   90.00
_cell.angle_beta   90.00
_cell.angle_gamma   90.00
#
_symmetry.space_group_name_H-M   'P 1'
#
loop_
_entity.id
_entity.type
_entity.pdbx_description
1 polymer ?
#
loop_
_entity_poly.entity_id
_entity_poly.type
_entity_poly.pdbx_seq_one_letter_code
_entity_poly.pdbx_strand_id
1 'polypeptide(L)'
;MASGIVHVANGLVPPLKLIRIFPFDVVFNHKSRNTLKNRYLALPYNMMLGVGWCINAVASFLVKRLNEYAWPDLPVAARSVLQLVFQLTYFGIMSICVLRLDAYYHLKKREQELWEEQDLTDVTDIEIRRFEVELVANNLGDTLTHALAFVYGWGVSDLLNVLYYAFFMGCSSYSKCPYQQVWYYGIIVTVVLGWYIKTLSLQEYRSLASKSYRSFMITAMSLTVGWAWMNVCQVTTDSFVDAWNSVRFSIWTKPLCYLFMSVFVYILMVEIYYQILDELRYIKRERDEFHEAYPTVPDSGSRVGSFGIGLSSEATLQRDPEVPNDQNSPKPPESI
;
A
#
# COMPACT_ATOMS: atom_id res chain seq x y z
N MET A 1 -6.87 -55.39 8.25
CA MET A 1 -5.59 -54.93 7.65
C MET A 1 -5.85 -53.50 7.17
N ALA A 2 -5.29 -52.42 7.70
CA ALA A 2 -4.22 -52.20 8.64
C ALA A 2 -4.67 -51.15 9.68
N SER A 3 -4.17 -51.33 10.90
CA SER A 3 -4.25 -50.41 12.02
C SER A 3 -3.02 -49.50 11.99
N GLY A 4 -3.16 -48.25 12.41
CA GLY A 4 -2.03 -47.37 12.76
C GLY A 4 -2.00 -46.04 12.01
N ILE A 5 -1.52 -45.00 12.72
CA ILE A 5 -1.40 -43.57 12.32
C ILE A 5 -2.71 -42.82 12.69
N VAL A 6 -2.83 -41.93 13.69
CA VAL A 6 -1.93 -40.93 14.28
C VAL A 6 -2.34 -40.70 15.74
N HIS A 7 -1.35 -40.69 16.64
CA HIS A 7 -1.47 -40.23 18.02
C HIS A 7 -0.50 -39.06 18.21
N VAL A 8 -0.73 -37.91 17.58
CA VAL A 8 0.02 -36.66 17.80
C VAL A 8 -0.87 -35.48 17.39
N ALA A 9 -1.38 -34.73 18.37
CA ALA A 9 -1.67 -33.29 18.31
C ALA A 9 -2.55 -32.85 19.52
N ASN A 10 -2.14 -33.22 20.74
CA ASN A 10 -2.56 -32.50 21.94
C ASN A 10 -1.35 -31.68 22.40
N GLY A 11 -1.26 -30.44 21.94
CA GLY A 11 -0.16 -29.56 22.28
C GLY A 11 -0.36 -28.17 21.71
N LEU A 12 -0.81 -27.25 22.59
CA LEU A 12 -0.68 -25.80 22.48
C LEU A 12 -1.09 -25.16 21.14
N VAL A 13 -2.37 -24.81 21.02
CA VAL A 13 -2.73 -23.59 20.27
C VAL A 13 -2.52 -22.42 21.23
N PRO A 14 -1.44 -21.62 21.12
CA PRO A 14 -1.36 -20.37 21.87
C PRO A 14 -2.52 -19.46 21.44
N PRO A 15 -3.04 -18.60 22.33
CA PRO A 15 -4.11 -17.68 21.94
C PRO A 15 -3.64 -16.81 20.78
N LEU A 16 -4.37 -16.92 19.66
CA LEU A 16 -4.23 -16.10 18.46
C LEU A 16 -4.17 -14.62 18.85
N LYS A 17 -2.96 -14.07 18.94
CA LYS A 17 -2.76 -12.63 18.79
C LYS A 17 -3.05 -12.34 17.33
N LEU A 18 -4.16 -11.65 17.08
CA LEU A 18 -4.50 -11.03 15.81
C LEU A 18 -3.39 -10.00 15.49
N ILE A 19 -2.34 -10.42 14.78
CA ILE A 19 -1.19 -9.58 14.43
C ILE A 19 -1.40 -9.01 13.03
N ARG A 20 -1.33 -7.69 12.96
CA ARG A 20 -1.57 -6.80 11.82
C ARG A 20 -0.73 -7.21 10.61
N ILE A 21 -1.38 -7.51 9.49
CA ILE A 21 -0.76 -7.84 8.19
C ILE A 21 -0.33 -6.57 7.42
N PHE A 22 -0.64 -5.39 7.95
CA PHE A 22 -0.14 -4.14 7.40
C PHE A 22 1.11 -3.70 8.19
N PRO A 23 2.16 -3.17 7.52
CA PRO A 23 3.33 -2.60 8.18
C PRO A 23 2.94 -1.23 8.79
N PHE A 24 2.06 -1.25 9.77
CA PHE A 24 1.78 -0.11 10.64
C PHE A 24 2.51 -0.35 11.94
N ASP A 25 3.78 0.06 11.98
CA ASP A 25 4.48 0.36 13.22
C ASP A 25 3.92 1.66 13.81
N VAL A 26 2.60 1.70 14.05
CA VAL A 26 2.07 2.54 15.11
C VAL A 26 2.34 1.72 16.36
N VAL A 27 3.38 2.11 17.09
CA VAL A 27 3.71 1.63 18.44
C VAL A 27 2.49 1.86 19.32
N PHE A 28 1.51 0.96 19.27
CA PHE A 28 0.51 0.84 20.30
C PHE A 28 1.26 0.30 21.49
N ASN A 29 1.67 1.22 22.36
CA ASN A 29 2.24 0.91 23.65
C ASN A 29 1.28 -0.08 24.33
N HIS A 30 1.69 -1.36 24.39
CA HIS A 30 0.82 -2.51 24.63
C HIS A 30 0.21 -2.51 26.06
N LYS A 31 0.53 -1.49 26.86
CA LYS A 31 0.00 -1.18 28.18
C LYS A 31 -1.20 -0.22 28.20
N SER A 32 -1.64 0.36 27.07
CA SER A 32 -2.81 1.24 27.10
C SER A 32 -4.08 0.42 27.39
N ARG A 33 -4.66 0.59 28.57
CA ARG A 33 -5.94 -0.03 28.99
C ARG A 33 -6.99 0.11 27.88
N ASN A 34 -7.84 -0.90 27.69
CA ASN A 34 -9.03 -0.90 26.83
C ASN A 34 -10.05 0.15 27.32
N THR A 35 -9.72 1.44 27.20
CA THR A 35 -10.59 2.54 27.56
C THR A 35 -11.54 2.85 26.41
N LEU A 36 -12.71 3.37 26.73
CA LEU A 36 -13.69 3.86 25.76
C LEU A 36 -13.06 4.91 24.82
N LYS A 37 -12.17 5.76 25.36
CA LYS A 37 -11.38 6.74 24.61
C LYS A 37 -10.54 6.07 23.51
N ASN A 38 -9.82 4.99 23.80
CA ASN A 38 -9.02 4.28 22.78
C ASN A 38 -9.89 3.63 21.69
N ARG A 39 -11.10 3.17 22.03
CA ARG A 39 -12.04 2.64 21.03
C ARG A 39 -12.55 3.73 20.09
N TYR A 40 -12.87 4.91 20.63
CA TYR A 40 -13.25 6.07 19.82
C TYR A 40 -12.09 6.56 18.94
N LEU A 41 -10.85 6.55 19.45
CA LEU A 41 -9.67 6.90 18.66
C LEU A 41 -9.36 5.89 17.54
N ALA A 42 -9.77 4.62 17.69
CA ALA A 42 -9.65 3.59 16.66
C ALA A 42 -10.84 3.54 15.68
N LEU A 43 -11.92 4.27 15.96
CA LEU A 43 -13.13 4.29 15.13
C LEU A 43 -12.86 4.77 13.69
N PRO A 44 -12.04 5.81 13.44
CA PRO A 44 -11.68 6.22 12.08
C PRO A 44 -11.07 5.09 11.25
N TYR A 45 -10.15 4.31 11.81
CA TYR A 45 -9.52 3.16 11.12
C TYR A 45 -10.55 2.10 10.68
N ASN A 46 -11.58 1.86 11.48
CA ASN A 46 -12.66 0.94 11.12
C ASN A 46 -13.61 1.55 10.08
N MET A 47 -13.74 2.88 10.04
CA MET A 47 -14.55 3.60 9.07
C MET A 47 -13.85 3.82 7.73
N MET A 48 -12.54 3.65 7.64
CA MET A 48 -11.72 3.83 6.43
C MET A 48 -12.32 3.16 5.19
N LEU A 49 -12.66 1.87 5.30
CA LEU A 49 -13.26 1.10 4.21
C LEU A 49 -14.66 1.62 3.85
N GLY A 50 -15.45 2.02 4.85
CA GLY A 50 -16.78 2.58 4.64
C GLY A 50 -16.73 3.94 3.92
N VAL A 51 -15.82 4.83 4.33
CA VAL A 51 -15.60 6.13 3.69
C VAL A 51 -15.10 5.92 2.26
N GLY A 52 -14.12 5.04 2.05
CA GLY A 52 -13.63 4.70 0.72
C GLY A 52 -14.73 4.13 -0.18
N TRP A 53 -15.57 3.25 0.36
CA TRP A 53 -16.72 2.71 -0.36
C TRP A 53 -17.73 3.79 -0.72
N CYS A 54 -18.07 4.71 0.19
CA CYS A 54 -18.98 5.82 -0.09
C CYS A 54 -18.46 6.73 -1.20
N ILE A 55 -17.17 7.11 -1.14
CA ILE A 55 -16.53 7.92 -2.19
C ILE A 55 -16.59 7.19 -3.53
N ASN A 56 -16.25 5.90 -3.55
CA ASN A 56 -16.30 5.09 -4.76
C ASN A 56 -17.71 4.92 -5.30
N ALA A 57 -18.72 4.76 -4.44
CA ALA A 57 -20.11 4.62 -4.83
C ALA A 57 -20.64 5.91 -5.50
N VAL A 58 -20.32 7.07 -4.93
CA VAL A 58 -20.66 8.38 -5.52
C VAL A 58 -19.98 8.55 -6.88
N ALA A 59 -18.68 8.27 -6.96
CA ALA A 59 -17.93 8.35 -8.20
C ALA A 59 -18.49 7.40 -9.27
N SER A 60 -18.69 6.13 -8.93
CA SER A 60 -19.24 5.10 -9.82
C SER A 60 -20.66 5.45 -10.29
N PHE A 61 -21.47 6.06 -9.43
CA PHE A 61 -22.80 6.55 -9.81
C PHE A 61 -22.71 7.64 -10.88
N LEU A 62 -21.82 8.63 -10.70
CA LEU A 62 -21.60 9.68 -11.69
C LEU A 62 -21.09 9.11 -13.02
N VAL A 63 -20.12 8.20 -12.96
CA VAL A 63 -19.60 7.47 -14.13
C VAL A 63 -20.73 6.78 -14.87
N LYS A 64 -21.55 5.99 -14.16
CA LYS A 64 -22.65 5.20 -14.74
C LYS A 64 -23.71 6.11 -15.38
N ARG A 65 -24.06 7.23 -14.75
CA ARG A 65 -25.04 8.18 -15.28
C ARG A 65 -24.55 8.90 -16.53
N LEU A 66 -23.29 9.35 -16.54
CA LEU A 66 -22.67 9.98 -17.71
C LEU A 66 -22.61 9.02 -18.90
N ASN A 67 -22.26 7.78 -18.59
CA ASN A 67 -22.21 6.67 -19.52
C ASN A 67 -23.61 6.37 -20.13
N GLU A 68 -24.66 6.22 -19.32
CA GLU A 68 -26.04 6.00 -19.80
C GLU A 68 -26.50 7.10 -20.77
N TYR A 69 -26.12 8.35 -20.53
CA TYR A 69 -26.50 9.48 -21.38
C TYR A 69 -25.73 9.53 -22.71
N ALA A 70 -24.47 9.11 -22.72
CA ALA A 70 -23.59 9.25 -23.87
C ALA A 70 -23.69 8.10 -24.89
N TRP A 71 -24.25 6.94 -24.52
CA TRP A 71 -23.99 5.66 -25.22
C TRP A 71 -25.06 5.02 -26.13
N PRO A 72 -26.28 5.52 -26.31
CA PRO A 72 -27.31 4.75 -27.02
C PRO A 72 -26.93 4.42 -28.48
N ASP A 73 -26.21 5.31 -29.17
CA ASP A 73 -26.01 5.20 -30.62
C ASP A 73 -24.57 4.81 -31.04
N LEU A 74 -23.66 4.53 -30.10
CA LEU A 74 -22.26 4.26 -30.42
C LEU A 74 -22.01 2.78 -30.76
N PRO A 75 -21.19 2.48 -31.79
CA PRO A 75 -20.76 1.11 -32.09
C PRO A 75 -19.93 0.53 -30.93
N VAL A 76 -19.96 -0.79 -30.76
CA VAL A 76 -19.36 -1.51 -29.63
C VAL A 76 -17.88 -1.14 -29.42
N ALA A 77 -17.09 -1.05 -30.49
CA ALA A 77 -15.68 -0.67 -30.41
C ALA A 77 -15.49 0.76 -29.87
N ALA A 78 -16.30 1.72 -30.34
CA ALA A 78 -16.25 3.10 -29.87
C ALA A 78 -16.69 3.20 -28.40
N ARG A 79 -17.64 2.38 -27.97
CA ARG A 79 -18.06 2.28 -26.56
C ARG A 79 -16.91 1.82 -25.67
N SER A 80 -16.16 0.79 -26.06
CA SER A 80 -15.00 0.30 -25.29
C SER A 80 -13.88 1.34 -25.20
N VAL A 81 -13.56 2.02 -26.30
CA VAL A 81 -12.55 3.10 -26.32
C VAL A 81 -12.99 4.27 -25.45
N LEU A 82 -14.25 4.70 -25.55
CA LEU A 82 -14.79 5.79 -24.74
C LEU A 82 -14.83 5.42 -23.26
N GLN A 83 -15.19 4.17 -22.93
CA GLN A 83 -15.13 3.65 -21.56
C GLN A 83 -13.70 3.69 -21.00
N LEU A 84 -12.70 3.31 -21.80
CA LEU A 84 -11.30 3.38 -21.41
C LEU A 84 -10.85 4.83 -21.18
N VAL A 85 -11.14 5.74 -22.10
CA VAL A 85 -10.81 7.17 -21.98
C VAL A 85 -11.47 7.78 -20.74
N PHE A 86 -12.73 7.44 -20.50
CA PHE A 86 -13.46 7.91 -19.33
C PHE A 86 -12.84 7.40 -18.03
N GLN A 87 -12.51 6.10 -17.96
CA GLN A 87 -11.85 5.51 -16.79
C GLN A 87 -10.46 6.10 -16.56
N LEU A 88 -9.68 6.34 -17.62
CA LEU A 88 -8.39 7.03 -17.54
C LEU A 88 -8.54 8.47 -17.02
N THR A 89 -9.56 9.19 -17.49
CA THR A 89 -9.82 10.57 -17.05
C THR A 89 -10.25 10.60 -15.59
N TYR A 90 -11.19 9.73 -15.20
CA TYR A 90 -11.63 9.57 -13.81
C TYR A 90 -10.45 9.23 -12.90
N PHE A 91 -9.65 8.24 -13.29
CA PHE A 91 -8.45 7.84 -12.58
C PHE A 91 -7.44 8.99 -12.48
N GLY A 92 -7.21 9.73 -13.56
CA GLY A 92 -6.31 10.89 -13.58
C GLY A 92 -6.76 11.99 -12.61
N ILE A 93 -8.05 12.34 -12.62
CA ILE A 93 -8.62 13.33 -11.69
C ILE A 93 -8.48 12.83 -10.25
N MET A 94 -8.86 11.58 -9.97
CA MET A 94 -8.73 10.99 -8.64
C MET A 94 -7.27 10.97 -8.17
N SER A 95 -6.34 10.59 -9.04
CA SER A 95 -4.91 10.60 -8.73
C SER A 95 -4.42 11.98 -8.31
N ILE A 96 -4.81 13.02 -9.06
CA ILE A 96 -4.43 14.40 -8.75
C ILE A 96 -5.04 14.82 -7.41
N CYS A 97 -6.33 14.58 -7.19
CA CYS A 97 -7.00 14.92 -5.92
C CYS A 97 -6.34 14.24 -4.73
N VAL A 98 -6.04 12.94 -4.86
CA VAL A 98 -5.43 12.14 -3.80
C VAL A 98 -4.01 12.63 -3.50
N LEU A 99 -3.19 12.87 -4.53
CA LEU A 99 -1.82 13.39 -4.35
C LEU A 99 -1.81 14.79 -3.73
N ARG A 100 -2.74 15.65 -4.13
CA ARG A 100 -2.87 17.01 -3.56
C ARG A 100 -3.33 16.98 -2.10
N LEU A 101 -4.30 16.13 -1.78
CA LEU A 101 -4.77 15.95 -0.41
C LEU A 101 -3.67 15.34 0.46
N ASP A 102 -2.99 14.28 0.02
CA ASP A 102 -1.88 13.67 0.76
C ASP A 102 -0.78 14.69 1.02
N ALA A 103 -0.35 15.43 -0.01
CA ALA A 103 0.66 16.48 0.14
C ALA A 103 0.23 17.58 1.12
N TYR A 104 -1.05 17.99 1.09
CA TYR A 104 -1.61 18.96 2.02
C TYR A 104 -1.57 18.45 3.47
N TYR A 105 -1.97 17.19 3.71
CA TYR A 105 -1.95 16.59 5.04
C TYR A 105 -0.52 16.45 5.59
N HIS A 106 0.45 16.04 4.77
CA HIS A 106 1.86 15.96 5.20
C HIS A 106 2.45 17.32 5.51
N LEU A 107 2.13 18.34 4.71
CA LEU A 107 2.58 19.70 4.97
C LEU A 107 2.03 20.21 6.30
N LYS A 108 0.72 20.01 6.55
CA LYS A 108 0.09 20.39 7.82
C LYS A 108 0.62 19.62 9.02
N LYS A 109 0.88 18.32 8.86
CA LYS A 109 1.49 17.49 9.90
C LYS A 109 2.90 17.99 10.26
N ARG A 110 3.70 18.36 9.27
CA ARG A 110 5.04 18.90 9.49
C ARG A 110 5.01 20.28 10.14
N GLU A 111 4.09 21.16 9.72
CA GLU A 111 3.87 22.44 10.39
C GLU A 111 3.59 22.19 11.87
N GLN A 112 2.69 21.27 12.19
CA GLN A 112 2.36 20.92 13.58
C GLN A 112 3.57 20.41 14.38
N GLU A 113 4.37 19.50 13.83
CA GLU A 113 5.59 19.00 14.50
C GLU A 113 6.56 20.15 14.82
N LEU A 114 6.73 21.12 13.91
CA LEU A 114 7.57 22.30 14.14
C LEU A 114 6.99 23.24 15.20
N TRP A 115 5.67 23.40 15.24
CA TRP A 115 5.00 24.19 16.27
C TRP A 115 5.10 23.53 17.64
N GLU A 116 4.95 22.20 17.73
CA GLU A 116 5.13 21.46 18.99
C GLU A 116 6.57 21.60 19.54
N GLU A 117 7.56 21.74 18.67
CA GLU A 117 8.94 22.06 19.06
C GLU A 117 9.12 23.53 19.51
N GLN A 118 8.31 24.47 18.99
CA GLN A 118 8.39 25.91 19.31
C GLN A 118 7.51 26.35 20.49
N ASP A 119 6.35 25.75 20.71
CA ASP A 119 5.32 26.16 21.68
C ASP A 119 5.57 25.68 23.12
N LEU A 120 6.84 25.58 23.54
CA LEU A 120 7.18 25.35 24.95
C LEU A 120 6.89 26.54 25.88
N THR A 121 6.34 27.66 25.39
CA THR A 121 6.27 28.91 26.17
C THR A 121 4.98 29.74 26.16
N ASP A 122 3.96 29.50 25.33
CA ASP A 122 2.78 30.40 25.30
C ASP A 122 1.42 29.68 25.39
N VAL A 123 0.60 30.06 26.37
CA VAL A 123 -0.51 29.25 26.91
C VAL A 123 -1.89 29.67 26.37
N THR A 124 -1.99 30.82 25.69
CA THR A 124 -3.30 31.45 25.40
C THR A 124 -3.86 31.20 23.99
N ASP A 125 -3.05 30.78 23.02
CA ASP A 125 -3.52 30.45 21.64
C ASP A 125 -4.00 29.00 21.45
N ILE A 126 -4.11 28.25 22.55
CA ILE A 126 -4.23 26.79 22.57
C ILE A 126 -5.63 26.29 22.16
N GLU A 127 -6.73 27.01 22.41
CA GLU A 127 -8.09 26.44 22.29
C GLU A 127 -8.64 26.34 20.86
N ILE A 128 -8.44 27.34 20.00
CA ILE A 128 -8.87 27.27 18.58
C ILE A 128 -7.96 26.32 17.81
N ARG A 129 -6.66 26.30 18.13
CA ARG A 129 -5.70 25.34 17.57
C ARG A 129 -5.95 23.92 18.05
N ARG A 130 -6.52 23.73 19.23
CA ARG A 130 -6.86 22.39 19.77
C ARG A 130 -7.76 21.61 18.84
N PHE A 131 -8.67 22.25 18.11
CA PHE A 131 -9.57 21.58 17.18
C PHE A 131 -8.85 21.12 15.89
N GLU A 132 -7.94 21.93 15.34
CA GLU A 132 -7.12 21.53 14.19
C GLU A 132 -6.09 20.45 14.58
N VAL A 133 -5.48 20.63 15.75
CA VAL A 133 -4.58 19.66 16.39
C VAL A 133 -5.33 18.38 16.74
N GLU A 134 -6.58 18.41 17.21
CA GLU A 134 -7.37 17.20 17.44
C GLU A 134 -7.72 16.52 16.12
N LEU A 135 -8.00 17.26 15.04
CA LEU A 135 -8.33 16.66 13.75
C LEU A 135 -7.12 15.90 13.16
N VAL A 136 -5.93 16.48 13.27
CA VAL A 136 -4.67 15.87 12.81
C VAL A 136 -4.19 14.80 13.80
N ALA A 137 -4.30 15.02 15.12
CA ALA A 137 -3.94 14.07 16.17
C ALA A 137 -4.92 12.89 16.28
N ASN A 138 -6.17 13.02 15.82
CA ASN A 138 -7.16 11.94 15.83
C ASN A 138 -6.99 10.94 14.67
N ASN A 139 -5.86 10.95 13.95
CA ASN A 139 -5.60 10.05 12.83
C ASN A 139 -6.63 10.16 11.68
N LEU A 140 -7.39 11.26 11.62
CA LEU A 140 -8.40 11.45 10.57
C LEU A 140 -7.72 11.62 9.20
N GLY A 141 -6.60 12.34 9.16
CA GLY A 141 -5.77 12.48 7.95
C GLY A 141 -5.24 11.14 7.46
N ASP A 142 -4.71 10.30 8.35
CA ASP A 142 -4.24 8.95 8.01
C ASP A 142 -5.41 8.07 7.53
N THR A 143 -6.56 8.14 8.19
CA THR A 143 -7.76 7.41 7.78
C THR A 143 -8.21 7.82 6.38
N LEU A 144 -8.21 9.12 6.09
CA LEU A 144 -8.63 9.65 4.80
C LEU A 144 -7.62 9.29 3.71
N THR A 145 -6.33 9.42 3.96
CA THR A 145 -5.28 9.03 3.00
C THR A 145 -5.34 7.54 2.68
N HIS A 146 -5.64 6.67 3.64
CA HIS A 146 -5.86 5.25 3.38
C HIS A 146 -7.18 4.95 2.68
N ALA A 147 -8.27 5.65 3.01
CA ALA A 147 -9.53 5.54 2.27
C ALA A 147 -9.34 5.97 0.81
N LEU A 148 -8.56 7.02 0.58
CA LEU A 148 -8.16 7.48 -0.74
C LEU A 148 -7.25 6.47 -1.45
N ALA A 149 -6.33 5.81 -0.75
CA ALA A 149 -5.51 4.72 -1.30
C ALA A 149 -6.36 3.53 -1.74
N PHE A 150 -7.39 3.21 -0.96
CA PHE A 150 -8.38 2.18 -1.29
C PHE A 150 -9.15 2.54 -2.57
N VAL A 151 -9.67 3.77 -2.67
CA VAL A 151 -10.38 4.24 -3.87
C VAL A 151 -9.46 4.30 -5.08
N TYR A 152 -8.21 4.73 -4.88
CA TYR A 152 -7.22 4.76 -5.95
C TYR A 152 -6.88 3.35 -6.45
N GLY A 153 -6.66 2.39 -5.54
CA GLY A 153 -6.55 0.98 -5.88
C GLY A 153 -7.77 0.51 -6.68
N TRP A 154 -8.98 0.90 -6.27
CA TRP A 154 -10.22 0.63 -7.02
C TRP A 154 -10.15 1.12 -8.46
N GLY A 155 -9.77 2.38 -8.66
CA GLY A 155 -9.61 2.96 -9.99
C GLY A 155 -8.59 2.21 -10.84
N VAL A 156 -7.43 1.84 -10.28
CA VAL A 156 -6.41 1.05 -11.00
C VAL A 156 -6.98 -0.31 -11.42
N SER A 157 -7.66 -1.01 -10.50
CA SER A 157 -8.24 -2.31 -10.76
C SER A 157 -9.31 -2.26 -11.86
N ASP A 158 -10.20 -1.28 -11.81
CA ASP A 158 -11.23 -1.09 -12.84
C ASP A 158 -10.62 -0.75 -14.19
N LEU A 159 -9.58 0.10 -14.22
CA LEU A 159 -8.84 0.41 -15.44
C LEU A 159 -8.18 -0.84 -16.04
N LEU A 160 -7.49 -1.63 -15.21
CA LEU A 160 -6.86 -2.87 -15.66
C LEU A 160 -7.88 -3.92 -16.13
N ASN A 161 -9.02 -4.02 -15.45
CA ASN A 161 -10.11 -4.90 -15.86
C ASN A 161 -10.68 -4.50 -17.23
N VAL A 162 -10.93 -3.20 -17.46
CA VAL A 162 -11.43 -2.70 -18.75
C VAL A 162 -10.37 -2.90 -19.85
N LEU A 163 -9.11 -2.59 -19.56
CA LEU A 163 -8.01 -2.76 -20.51
C LEU A 163 -7.83 -4.24 -20.89
N TYR A 164 -7.80 -5.15 -19.91
CA TYR A 164 -7.59 -6.56 -20.21
C TYR A 164 -8.83 -7.22 -20.80
N TYR A 165 -9.97 -7.16 -20.12
CA TYR A 165 -11.15 -7.92 -20.54
C TYR A 165 -11.85 -7.28 -21.74
N ALA A 166 -12.11 -5.97 -21.70
CA ALA A 166 -12.89 -5.33 -22.76
C ALA A 166 -12.04 -5.02 -24.00
N PHE A 167 -10.80 -4.58 -23.82
CA PHE A 167 -9.94 -4.17 -24.95
C PHE A 167 -9.14 -5.34 -25.54
N PHE A 168 -8.46 -6.17 -24.74
CA PHE A 168 -7.68 -7.30 -25.30
C PHE A 168 -8.51 -8.55 -25.59
N MET A 169 -9.40 -8.94 -24.66
CA MET A 169 -10.14 -10.22 -24.78
C MET A 169 -11.52 -10.08 -25.42
N GLY A 170 -12.04 -8.85 -25.57
CA GLY A 170 -13.37 -8.59 -26.11
C GLY A 170 -14.53 -9.07 -25.21
N CYS A 171 -14.27 -9.37 -23.94
CA CYS A 171 -15.29 -9.72 -22.96
C CYS A 171 -15.86 -8.46 -22.29
N SER A 172 -17.15 -8.43 -21.96
CA SER A 172 -17.71 -7.31 -21.20
C SER A 172 -17.31 -7.29 -19.72
N SER A 173 -16.95 -8.44 -19.14
CA SER A 173 -16.60 -8.58 -17.72
C SER A 173 -15.83 -9.87 -17.46
N TYR A 174 -15.11 -9.94 -16.33
CA TYR A 174 -14.38 -11.13 -15.89
C TYR A 174 -15.30 -12.36 -15.77
N SER A 175 -16.55 -12.16 -15.34
CA SER A 175 -17.55 -13.21 -15.17
C SER A 175 -18.03 -13.86 -16.47
N LYS A 176 -17.79 -13.22 -17.62
CA LYS A 176 -18.17 -13.76 -18.94
C LYS A 176 -17.00 -14.33 -19.72
N CYS A 177 -15.76 -14.12 -19.27
CA CYS A 177 -14.62 -14.74 -19.92
C CYS A 177 -14.42 -16.19 -19.46
N PRO A 178 -13.82 -17.05 -20.32
CA PRO A 178 -13.30 -18.34 -19.90
C PRO A 178 -12.35 -18.22 -18.70
N TYR A 179 -12.40 -19.18 -17.78
CA TYR A 179 -11.61 -19.14 -16.54
C TYR A 179 -10.10 -19.02 -16.80
N GLN A 180 -9.60 -19.58 -17.90
CA GLN A 180 -8.17 -19.50 -18.26
C GLN A 180 -7.74 -18.04 -18.49
N GLN A 181 -8.59 -17.24 -19.13
CA GLN A 181 -8.30 -15.84 -19.42
C GLN A 181 -8.24 -15.00 -18.15
N VAL A 182 -9.11 -15.31 -17.19
CA VAL A 182 -9.13 -14.68 -15.86
C VAL A 182 -7.90 -15.10 -15.05
N TRP A 183 -7.44 -16.34 -15.18
CA TRP A 183 -6.21 -16.84 -14.58
C TRP A 183 -4.98 -16.10 -15.11
N TYR A 184 -4.87 -15.94 -16.43
CA TYR A 184 -3.78 -15.17 -17.04
C TYR A 184 -3.77 -13.71 -16.58
N TYR A 185 -4.94 -13.08 -16.44
CA TYR A 185 -5.05 -11.75 -15.86
C TYR A 185 -4.44 -11.67 -14.47
N GLY A 186 -4.82 -12.59 -13.56
CA GLY A 186 -4.28 -12.63 -12.20
C GLY A 186 -2.75 -12.75 -12.16
N ILE A 187 -2.18 -13.63 -13.00
CA ILE A 187 -0.71 -13.78 -13.11
C ILE A 187 -0.07 -12.49 -13.62
N ILE A 188 -0.55 -11.96 -14.74
CA ILE A 188 0.03 -10.76 -15.38
C ILE A 188 0.00 -9.57 -14.42
N VAL A 189 -1.13 -9.33 -13.77
CA VAL A 189 -1.27 -8.25 -12.77
C VAL A 189 -0.30 -8.46 -11.61
N THR A 190 -0.17 -9.68 -11.10
CA THR A 190 0.77 -9.99 -10.00
C THR A 190 2.23 -9.73 -10.42
N VAL A 191 2.62 -10.14 -11.62
CA VAL A 191 4.00 -9.95 -12.12
C VAL A 191 4.29 -8.47 -12.36
N VAL A 192 3.42 -7.77 -13.07
CA VAL A 192 3.63 -6.35 -13.44
C VAL A 192 3.60 -5.46 -12.20
N LEU A 193 2.59 -5.61 -11.35
CA LEU A 193 2.48 -4.78 -10.15
C LEU A 193 3.48 -5.19 -9.07
N GLY A 194 3.78 -6.49 -8.94
CA GLY A 194 4.84 -6.96 -8.04
C GLY A 194 6.21 -6.42 -8.44
N TRP A 195 6.52 -6.42 -9.74
CA TRP A 195 7.75 -5.80 -10.26
C TRP A 195 7.79 -4.28 -10.02
N TYR A 196 6.65 -3.59 -10.22
CA TYR A 196 6.55 -2.16 -9.94
C TYR A 196 6.74 -1.84 -8.45
N ILE A 197 6.10 -2.60 -7.55
CA ILE A 197 6.28 -2.50 -6.10
C ILE A 197 7.74 -2.73 -5.71
N LYS A 198 8.40 -3.74 -6.29
CA LYS A 198 9.83 -4.01 -6.07
C LYS A 198 10.71 -2.86 -6.55
N THR A 199 10.38 -2.26 -7.68
CA THR A 199 11.15 -1.11 -8.21
C THR A 199 10.98 0.11 -7.32
N LEU A 200 9.74 0.39 -6.89
CA LEU A 200 9.46 1.41 -5.87
C LEU A 200 10.16 1.13 -4.55
N SER A 201 10.40 -0.15 -4.22
CA SER A 201 11.02 -0.51 -2.95
C SER A 201 12.53 -0.25 -2.90
N LEU A 202 13.18 -0.25 -4.06
CA LEU A 202 14.62 -0.04 -4.25
C LEU A 202 15.03 1.44 -4.40
N GLN A 203 14.09 2.36 -4.66
CA GLN A 203 14.42 3.78 -4.78
C GLN A 203 14.84 4.38 -3.42
N GLU A 204 16.06 4.92 -3.35
CA GLU A 204 16.60 5.59 -2.16
C GLU A 204 15.85 6.89 -1.84
N TYR A 205 15.65 7.12 -0.54
CA TYR A 205 14.81 8.18 -0.02
C TYR A 205 15.49 9.55 -0.13
N ARG A 206 14.93 10.45 -0.93
CA ARG A 206 15.37 11.86 -0.95
C ARG A 206 14.42 12.81 -0.21
N SER A 207 13.16 12.41 0.05
CA SER A 207 12.17 13.27 0.74
C SER A 207 11.12 12.49 1.54
N LEU A 208 10.57 13.09 2.61
CA LEU A 208 9.47 12.52 3.40
C LEU A 208 8.22 12.26 2.54
N ALA A 209 7.92 13.15 1.59
CA ALA A 209 6.81 12.99 0.64
C ALA A 209 6.94 11.71 -0.19
N SER A 210 8.17 11.31 -0.54
CA SER A 210 8.43 10.05 -1.28
C SER A 210 8.06 8.80 -0.45
N LYS A 211 8.18 8.87 0.88
CA LYS A 211 7.86 7.74 1.77
C LYS A 211 6.35 7.51 1.87
N SER A 212 5.56 8.58 2.02
CA SER A 212 4.09 8.50 2.00
C SER A 212 3.59 7.94 0.68
N TYR A 213 4.01 8.53 -0.43
CA TYR A 213 3.63 8.12 -1.77
C TYR A 213 3.93 6.63 -2.03
N ARG A 214 5.10 6.15 -1.60
CA ARG A 214 5.45 4.73 -1.69
C ARG A 214 4.49 3.85 -0.89
N SER A 215 4.24 4.17 0.38
CA SER A 215 3.32 3.39 1.23
C SER A 215 1.91 3.36 0.64
N PHE A 216 1.45 4.51 0.15
CA PHE A 216 0.20 4.66 -0.57
C PHE A 216 0.14 3.75 -1.81
N MET A 217 1.14 3.82 -2.68
CA MET A 217 1.20 3.03 -3.92
C MET A 217 1.27 1.53 -3.63
N ILE A 218 2.10 1.09 -2.69
CA ILE A 218 2.19 -0.32 -2.31
C ILE A 218 0.84 -0.84 -1.83
N THR A 219 0.15 -0.07 -0.99
CA THR A 219 -1.17 -0.44 -0.47
C THR A 219 -2.18 -0.59 -1.62
N ALA A 220 -2.28 0.42 -2.49
CA ALA A 220 -3.20 0.38 -3.62
C ALA A 220 -2.92 -0.78 -4.58
N MET A 221 -1.66 -0.99 -4.95
CA MET A 221 -1.26 -2.05 -5.88
C MET A 221 -1.48 -3.44 -5.26
N SER A 222 -1.16 -3.64 -3.98
CA SER A 222 -1.44 -4.91 -3.29
C SER A 222 -2.94 -5.25 -3.29
N LEU A 223 -3.78 -4.23 -3.16
CA LEU A 223 -5.22 -4.37 -3.15
C LEU A 223 -5.76 -4.74 -4.55
N THR A 224 -5.20 -4.14 -5.60
CA THR A 224 -5.55 -4.52 -6.98
C THR A 224 -5.16 -5.96 -7.32
N VAL A 225 -4.01 -6.43 -6.85
CA VAL A 225 -3.60 -7.84 -6.97
C VAL A 225 -4.60 -8.72 -6.21
N GLY A 226 -5.00 -8.33 -4.99
CA GLY A 226 -6.00 -9.03 -4.21
C GLY A 226 -7.34 -9.20 -4.94
N TRP A 227 -7.85 -8.15 -5.59
CA TRP A 227 -9.08 -8.26 -6.40
C TRP A 227 -8.91 -9.08 -7.67
N ALA A 228 -7.76 -9.02 -8.33
CA ALA A 228 -7.49 -9.88 -9.48
C ALA A 228 -7.59 -11.37 -9.09
N TRP A 229 -7.01 -11.76 -7.95
CA TRP A 229 -7.13 -13.11 -7.41
C TRP A 229 -8.53 -13.44 -6.88
N MET A 230 -9.26 -12.47 -6.33
CA MET A 230 -10.66 -12.65 -5.97
C MET A 230 -11.50 -13.04 -7.20
N ASN A 231 -11.28 -12.36 -8.33
CA ASN A 231 -11.97 -12.69 -9.60
C ASN A 231 -11.60 -14.11 -10.07
N VAL A 232 -10.33 -14.50 -9.97
CA VAL A 232 -9.88 -15.87 -10.28
C VAL A 232 -10.59 -16.90 -9.40
N CYS A 233 -10.62 -16.69 -8.09
CA CYS A 233 -11.28 -17.58 -7.14
C CYS A 233 -12.77 -17.70 -7.42
N GLN A 234 -13.44 -16.58 -7.71
CA GLN A 234 -14.87 -16.57 -8.03
C GLN A 234 -15.16 -17.36 -9.30
N VAL A 235 -14.48 -17.06 -10.42
CA VAL A 235 -14.72 -17.73 -11.71
C VAL A 235 -14.33 -19.20 -11.66
N THR A 236 -13.26 -19.56 -10.93
CA THR A 236 -12.87 -20.97 -10.72
C THR A 236 -13.95 -21.73 -9.95
N THR A 237 -14.49 -21.12 -8.89
CA THR A 237 -15.55 -21.73 -8.08
C THR A 237 -16.83 -21.89 -8.89
N ASP A 238 -17.23 -20.85 -9.62
CA ASP A 238 -18.44 -20.87 -10.45
C ASP A 238 -18.31 -21.93 -11.56
N SER A 239 -17.15 -22.00 -12.24
CA SER A 239 -16.87 -23.02 -13.25
C SER A 239 -16.90 -24.45 -12.69
N PHE A 240 -16.44 -24.66 -11.46
CA PHE A 240 -16.49 -25.96 -10.80
C PHE A 240 -17.92 -26.36 -10.42
N VAL A 241 -18.69 -25.40 -9.88
CA VAL A 241 -20.10 -25.60 -9.53
C VAL A 241 -20.92 -25.95 -10.76
N ASP A 242 -20.70 -25.26 -11.89
CA ASP A 242 -21.40 -25.52 -13.15
C ASP A 242 -21.06 -26.91 -13.71
N ALA A 243 -19.77 -27.28 -13.71
CA ALA A 243 -19.32 -28.60 -14.12
C ALA A 243 -19.92 -29.71 -13.25
N TRP A 244 -19.96 -29.52 -11.92
CA TRP A 244 -20.54 -30.50 -11.00
C TRP A 244 -22.05 -30.65 -11.19
N ASN A 245 -22.77 -29.53 -11.31
CA ASN A 245 -24.21 -29.53 -11.51
C ASN A 245 -24.63 -30.20 -12.83
N SER A 246 -23.76 -30.18 -13.85
CA SER A 246 -23.99 -30.89 -15.11
C SER A 246 -24.03 -32.42 -14.95
N VAL A 247 -23.29 -32.96 -13.96
CA VAL A 247 -23.24 -34.40 -13.68
C VAL A 247 -24.31 -34.79 -12.66
N ARG A 248 -24.46 -34.01 -11.58
CA ARG A 248 -25.43 -34.29 -10.53
C ARG A 248 -25.89 -33.01 -9.84
N PHE A 249 -27.12 -32.61 -10.14
CA PHE A 249 -27.75 -31.47 -9.48
C PHE A 249 -28.04 -31.78 -8.00
N SER A 250 -27.56 -30.91 -7.11
CA SER A 250 -27.88 -30.91 -5.68
C SER A 250 -27.88 -29.49 -5.14
N ILE A 251 -28.88 -29.15 -4.32
CA ILE A 251 -28.97 -27.86 -3.62
C ILE A 251 -27.74 -27.60 -2.74
N TRP A 252 -27.11 -28.67 -2.23
CA TRP A 252 -25.94 -28.59 -1.36
C TRP A 252 -24.61 -28.42 -2.11
N THR A 253 -24.57 -28.59 -3.43
CA THR A 253 -23.33 -28.46 -4.21
C THR A 253 -22.72 -27.08 -4.03
N LYS A 254 -23.51 -26.02 -4.25
CA LYS A 254 -23.03 -24.63 -4.20
C LYS A 254 -22.42 -24.27 -2.83
N PRO A 255 -23.12 -24.42 -1.68
CA PRO A 255 -22.53 -24.08 -0.39
C PRO A 255 -21.31 -24.95 -0.02
N LEU A 256 -21.30 -26.24 -0.37
CA LEU A 256 -20.15 -27.11 -0.10
C LEU A 256 -18.92 -26.71 -0.94
N CYS A 257 -19.12 -26.32 -2.21
CA CYS A 257 -18.03 -25.84 -3.06
C CYS A 257 -17.44 -24.53 -2.51
N TYR A 258 -18.27 -23.56 -2.11
CA TYR A 258 -17.77 -22.33 -1.50
C TYR A 258 -17.06 -22.58 -0.16
N LEU A 259 -17.57 -23.50 0.66
CA LEU A 259 -16.90 -23.88 1.92
C LEU A 259 -15.52 -24.48 1.65
N PHE A 260 -15.44 -25.46 0.75
CA PHE A 260 -14.19 -26.09 0.36
C PHE A 260 -13.19 -25.08 -0.21
N MET A 261 -13.62 -24.23 -1.14
CA MET A 261 -12.78 -23.18 -1.71
C MET A 261 -12.34 -22.16 -0.64
N SER A 262 -13.20 -21.81 0.32
CA SER A 262 -12.83 -20.92 1.42
C SER A 262 -11.76 -21.54 2.33
N VAL A 263 -11.88 -22.83 2.67
CA VAL A 263 -10.86 -23.56 3.45
C VAL A 263 -9.55 -23.64 2.67
N PHE A 264 -9.61 -23.95 1.38
CA PHE A 264 -8.44 -24.01 0.52
C PHE A 264 -7.70 -22.66 0.43
N VAL A 265 -8.44 -21.58 0.17
CA VAL A 265 -7.88 -20.21 0.14
C VAL A 265 -7.32 -19.82 1.52
N TYR A 266 -7.98 -20.20 2.61
CA TYR A 266 -7.48 -19.96 3.96
C TYR A 266 -6.13 -20.64 4.20
N ILE A 267 -5.99 -21.92 3.83
CA ILE A 267 -4.72 -22.66 3.95
C ILE A 267 -3.63 -21.98 3.12
N LEU A 268 -3.90 -21.62 1.87
CA LEU A 268 -2.94 -20.91 1.03
C LEU A 268 -2.51 -19.56 1.63
N MET A 269 -3.46 -18.78 2.15
CA MET A 269 -3.16 -17.50 2.79
C MET A 269 -2.32 -17.67 4.05
N VAL A 270 -2.55 -18.73 4.82
CA VAL A 270 -1.76 -19.07 6.01
C VAL A 270 -0.33 -19.46 5.62
N GLU A 271 -0.14 -20.27 4.58
CA GLU A 271 1.19 -20.63 4.06
C GLU A 271 1.96 -19.40 3.56
N ILE A 272 1.33 -18.56 2.74
CA ILE A 272 1.93 -17.31 2.25
C ILE A 272 2.29 -16.40 3.43
N TYR A 273 1.42 -16.30 4.42
CA TYR A 273 1.69 -15.51 5.62
C TYR A 273 2.92 -16.01 6.39
N TYR A 274 3.06 -17.33 6.58
CA TYR A 274 4.23 -17.88 7.25
C TYR A 274 5.51 -17.68 6.42
N GLN A 275 5.44 -17.82 5.10
CA GLN A 275 6.57 -17.52 4.21
C GLN A 275 7.03 -16.05 4.36
N ILE A 276 6.10 -15.10 4.33
CA ILE A 276 6.41 -13.67 4.53
C ILE A 276 6.99 -13.42 5.92
N LEU A 277 6.45 -14.05 6.96
CA LEU A 277 7.00 -13.91 8.32
C LEU A 277 8.44 -14.43 8.42
N ASP A 278 8.73 -15.54 7.78
CA ASP A 278 10.07 -16.11 7.80
C ASP A 278 11.06 -15.27 7.00
N GLU A 279 10.66 -14.70 5.86
CA GLU A 279 11.44 -13.69 5.13
C GLU A 279 11.70 -12.43 5.97
N LEU A 280 10.67 -11.90 6.65
CA LEU A 280 10.84 -10.73 7.53
C LEU A 280 11.78 -11.01 8.71
N ARG A 281 11.70 -12.22 9.30
CA ARG A 281 12.63 -12.66 10.35
C ARG A 281 14.04 -12.84 9.83
N TYR A 282 14.19 -13.28 8.58
CA TYR A 282 15.49 -13.41 7.92
C TYR A 282 16.12 -12.02 7.70
N ILE A 283 15.39 -11.08 7.09
CA ILE A 283 15.86 -9.71 6.86
C ILE A 283 16.20 -9.00 8.18
N LYS A 284 15.40 -9.22 9.23
CA LYS A 284 15.67 -8.64 10.54
C LYS A 284 17.00 -9.16 11.12
N ARG A 285 17.24 -10.48 11.04
CA ARG A 285 18.50 -11.09 11.50
C ARG A 285 19.70 -10.52 10.74
N GLU A 286 19.60 -10.41 9.41
CA GLU A 286 20.67 -9.84 8.57
C GLU A 286 20.97 -8.38 8.93
N ARG A 287 19.94 -7.58 9.25
CA ARG A 287 20.11 -6.20 9.72
C ARG A 287 20.76 -6.14 11.11
N ASP A 288 20.34 -7.00 12.02
CA ASP A 288 20.89 -7.06 13.37
C ASP A 288 22.38 -7.48 13.33
N GLU A 289 22.74 -8.48 12.51
CA GLU A 289 24.12 -8.91 12.25
C GLU A 289 24.96 -7.79 11.60
N PHE A 290 24.39 -7.03 10.66
CA PHE A 290 25.08 -5.88 10.06
C PHE A 290 25.39 -4.78 11.09
N HIS A 291 24.44 -4.47 11.99
CA HIS A 291 24.67 -3.49 13.05
C HIS A 291 25.70 -3.97 14.09
N GLU A 292 25.78 -5.27 14.34
CA GLU A 292 26.80 -5.86 15.23
C GLU A 292 28.19 -5.85 14.57
N ALA A 293 28.28 -6.14 13.28
CA ALA A 293 29.53 -6.12 12.52
C ALA A 293 30.07 -4.69 12.27
N TYR A 294 29.17 -3.72 12.12
CA TYR A 294 29.48 -2.31 11.88
C TYR A 294 28.81 -1.45 12.95
N PRO A 295 29.31 -1.47 14.21
CA PRO A 295 28.77 -0.63 15.25
C PRO A 295 28.90 0.82 14.80
N THR A 296 27.77 1.49 14.56
CA THR A 296 27.76 2.92 14.29
C THR A 296 28.38 3.60 15.50
N VAL A 297 29.55 4.19 15.31
CA VAL A 297 30.26 4.93 16.37
C VAL A 297 29.24 5.89 16.97
N PRO A 298 28.90 5.77 18.27
CA PRO A 298 27.99 6.72 18.89
C PRO A 298 28.57 8.11 18.66
N ASP A 299 27.75 9.03 18.16
CA ASP A 299 28.10 10.41 17.88
C ASP A 299 28.66 11.05 19.17
N SER A 300 29.96 10.88 19.40
CA SER A 300 30.65 11.17 20.66
C SER A 300 30.98 12.65 20.78
N GLY A 301 30.30 13.49 20.00
CA GLY A 301 30.58 14.91 19.86
C GLY A 301 29.38 15.86 19.93
N SER A 302 28.13 15.38 20.02
CA SER A 302 26.98 16.27 20.25
C SER A 302 26.83 16.59 21.75
N ARG A 303 27.87 17.23 22.30
CA ARG A 303 27.71 18.04 23.50
C ARG A 303 26.78 19.19 23.12
N VAL A 304 25.56 19.14 23.64
CA VAL A 304 24.81 20.27 24.21
C VAL A 304 25.46 21.62 23.90
N GLY A 305 25.13 22.16 22.74
CA GLY A 305 25.54 23.47 22.28
C GLY A 305 24.46 23.97 21.34
N SER A 306 23.49 24.67 21.94
CA SER A 306 22.52 25.53 21.25
C SER A 306 23.06 26.10 19.93
N PHE A 307 22.54 25.63 18.80
CA PHE A 307 22.61 26.26 17.49
C PHE A 307 21.24 26.00 16.86
N GLY A 308 20.36 27.00 16.76
CA GLY A 308 20.60 28.12 15.86
C GLY A 308 20.44 27.58 14.44
N ILE A 309 19.19 27.49 13.98
CA ILE A 309 18.82 27.09 12.62
C ILE A 309 19.42 28.12 11.66
N GLY A 310 20.64 27.86 11.21
CA GLY A 310 21.28 28.51 10.09
C GLY A 310 20.95 27.74 8.83
N LEU A 311 19.93 28.19 8.10
CA LEU A 311 19.77 27.90 6.69
C LEU A 311 21.04 28.31 5.94
N SER A 312 21.89 27.35 5.57
CA SER A 312 22.76 27.50 4.40
C SER A 312 22.84 26.16 3.68
N SER A 313 22.10 26.11 2.58
CA SER A 313 22.21 25.10 1.54
C SER A 313 23.45 25.43 0.71
N GLU A 314 24.61 24.96 1.14
CA GLU A 314 25.76 24.82 0.27
C GLU A 314 26.23 23.37 0.34
N ALA A 315 25.85 22.61 -0.69
CA ALA A 315 26.47 21.34 -1.00
C ALA A 315 27.91 21.62 -1.42
N THR A 316 28.82 21.67 -0.46
CA THR A 316 30.26 21.71 -0.71
C THR A 316 30.66 20.34 -1.24
N LEU A 317 30.83 20.28 -2.56
CA LEU A 317 31.60 19.25 -3.25
C LEU A 317 32.91 19.03 -2.50
N GLN A 318 33.20 17.76 -2.23
CA GLN A 318 34.40 17.28 -1.57
C GLN A 318 35.63 17.81 -2.35
N ARG A 319 36.33 18.79 -1.76
CA ARG A 319 37.55 19.36 -2.32
C ARG A 319 38.63 18.29 -2.22
N ASP A 320 39.18 17.88 -3.36
CA ASP A 320 40.33 16.98 -3.40
C ASP A 320 41.47 17.51 -2.50
N PRO A 321 42.22 16.62 -1.83
CA PRO A 321 43.29 17.03 -0.94
C PRO A 321 44.32 17.86 -1.70
N GLU A 322 44.59 19.06 -1.18
CA GLU A 322 45.67 19.92 -1.68
C GLU A 322 47.00 19.15 -1.60
N VAL A 323 47.52 18.80 -2.77
CA VAL A 323 48.88 18.27 -2.93
C VAL A 323 49.85 19.36 -2.46
N PRO A 324 50.78 19.07 -1.52
CA PRO A 324 51.78 20.04 -1.10
C PRO A 324 52.61 20.45 -2.32
N ASN A 325 52.56 21.74 -2.64
CA ASN A 325 53.32 22.32 -3.74
C ASN A 325 54.78 22.47 -3.29
N ASP A 326 55.57 21.42 -3.46
CA ASP A 326 57.02 21.46 -3.22
C ASP A 326 57.70 22.40 -4.24
N GLN A 327 58.07 23.57 -3.75
CA GLN A 327 58.64 24.69 -4.52
C GLN A 327 60.08 24.50 -5.02
N ASN A 328 60.60 23.26 -5.09
CA ASN A 328 62.01 22.99 -5.42
C ASN A 328 62.21 22.03 -6.61
N SER A 329 61.44 22.19 -7.70
CA SER A 329 61.77 21.48 -8.95
C SER A 329 62.78 22.29 -9.78
N PRO A 330 63.95 21.73 -10.14
CA PRO A 330 64.96 22.40 -10.94
C PRO A 330 64.49 22.64 -12.37
N LYS A 331 64.77 23.85 -12.87
CA LYS A 331 64.53 24.26 -14.27
C LYS A 331 65.18 23.28 -15.25
N PRO A 332 64.47 22.77 -16.27
CA PRO A 332 65.08 22.00 -17.34
C PRO A 332 65.97 22.91 -18.22
N PRO A 333 67.03 22.37 -18.82
CA PRO A 333 67.98 23.15 -19.61
C PRO A 333 67.34 23.61 -20.92
N GLU A 334 67.53 24.90 -21.23
CA GLU A 334 67.19 25.48 -22.52
C GLU A 334 68.05 24.83 -23.61
N SER A 335 67.40 24.28 -24.63
CA SER A 335 68.06 23.77 -25.83
C SER A 335 68.21 24.89 -26.84
N ILE A 336 69.40 24.92 -27.47
CA ILE A 336 69.83 25.84 -28.53
C ILE A 336 69.23 25.42 -29.88
#